data_AF-A0A448MRG4-F1
#
_entry.id   AF-A0A448MRG4-F1
#
_cell.length_a   1.000
_cell.length_b   1.000
_cell.length_c   1.000
_cell.angle_alpha   90.00
_cell.angle_beta   90.00
_cell.angle_gamma   90.00
#
_symmetry.space_group_name_H-M   'P 1'
#
loop_
_entity.id
_entity.type
_entity.pdbx_description
1 polymer ?
#
loop_
_entity_poly.entity_id
_entity_poly.type
_entity_poly.pdbx_seq_one_letter_code
_entity_poly.pdbx_strand_id
1 'polypeptide(L)'
;MYIVGGETNIRSQKLVEAAQEALYVGLRTVKPGIRLNEIGKAVQKYTESQGFSVVREYCGHGIGTEFHCDPQVLHYYADDGGVILKPGMVFTIEPMINAGKKKCG
;
A
#
# COMPACT_ATOMS: atom_id res chain seq x y z
N MET A 1 3.11 6.01 11.12
CA MET A 1 2.58 7.38 11.27
C MET A 1 2.37 7.66 12.75
N TYR A 2 2.52 8.91 13.20
CA TYR A 2 2.41 9.29 14.61
C TYR A 2 1.44 10.47 14.77
N ILE A 3 0.75 10.50 15.91
CA ILE A 3 -0.05 11.66 16.35
C ILE A 3 0.75 12.36 17.44
N VAL A 4 1.06 13.64 17.22
CA VAL A 4 1.81 14.45 18.18
C VAL A 4 0.83 15.07 19.18
N GLY A 5 1.14 15.00 20.47
CA GLY A 5 0.29 15.55 21.54
C GLY A 5 -0.85 14.64 22.00
N GLY A 6 -0.93 13.40 21.48
CA GLY A 6 -1.84 12.36 21.96
C GLY A 6 -3.27 12.41 21.41
N GLU A 7 -3.72 13.55 20.88
CA GLU A 7 -5.07 13.72 20.33
C GLU A 7 -5.04 14.39 18.94
N THR A 8 -6.04 14.08 18.12
CA THR A 8 -6.25 14.71 16.81
C THR A 8 -7.72 14.68 16.43
N ASN A 9 -8.10 15.34 15.33
CA ASN A 9 -9.49 15.31 14.86
C ASN A 9 -9.87 13.91 14.35
N ILE A 10 -11.17 13.58 14.38
CA ILE A 10 -11.70 12.25 14.02
C ILE A 10 -11.25 11.81 12.61
N ARG A 11 -11.18 12.73 11.65
CA ARG A 11 -10.79 12.41 10.27
C ARG A 11 -9.31 12.04 10.18
N SER A 12 -8.44 12.76 10.87
CA SER A 12 -7.01 12.47 10.96
C SER A 12 -6.74 11.15 11.69
N GLN A 13 -7.47 10.86 12.77
CA GLN A 13 -7.41 9.58 13.47
C GLN A 13 -7.74 8.42 12.52
N LYS A 14 -8.89 8.52 11.82
CA LYS A 14 -9.31 7.51 10.85
C LYS A 14 -8.32 7.34 9.69
N LEU A 15 -7.68 8.42 9.23
CA LEU A 15 -6.67 8.33 8.18
C LEU A 15 -5.46 7.52 8.64
N VAL A 16 -4.99 7.75 9.88
CA VAL A 16 -3.85 7.03 10.46
C VAL A 16 -4.16 5.54 10.61
N GLU A 17 -5.32 5.23 11.15
CA GLU A 17 -5.81 3.85 11.32
C GLU A 17 -5.97 3.16 9.96
N ALA A 18 -6.59 3.83 8.98
CA ALA A 18 -6.79 3.28 7.64
C ALA A 18 -5.46 3.08 6.90
N ALA A 19 -4.48 3.97 7.05
CA ALA A 19 -3.17 3.79 6.44
C ALA A 19 -2.43 2.56 7.02
N GLN A 20 -2.52 2.36 8.35
CA GLN A 20 -1.95 1.19 9.00
C GLN A 20 -2.67 -0.10 8.60
N GLU A 21 -4.01 -0.09 8.57
CA GLU A 21 -4.77 -1.27 8.18
C GLU A 21 -4.60 -1.60 6.69
N ALA A 22 -4.42 -0.59 5.82
CA ALA A 22 -4.08 -0.80 4.42
C ALA A 22 -2.75 -1.57 4.27
N LEU A 23 -1.73 -1.25 5.07
CA LEU A 23 -0.49 -2.03 5.13
C LEU A 23 -0.77 -3.48 5.52
N TYR A 24 -1.54 -3.72 6.58
CA TYR A 24 -1.85 -5.08 7.02
C TYR A 24 -2.70 -5.87 6.02
N VAL A 25 -3.62 -5.21 5.32
CA VAL A 25 -4.37 -5.80 4.19
C VAL A 25 -3.39 -6.26 3.11
N GLY A 26 -2.43 -5.43 2.73
CA GLY A 26 -1.40 -5.80 1.76
C GLY A 26 -0.57 -6.99 2.21
N LEU A 27 -0.11 -6.99 3.47
CA LEU A 27 0.68 -8.09 4.05
C LEU A 27 -0.09 -9.41 4.09
N ARG A 28 -1.38 -9.40 4.45
CA ARG A 28 -2.22 -10.61 4.48
C ARG A 28 -2.48 -11.20 3.10
N THR A 29 -2.34 -10.42 2.03
CA THR A 29 -2.47 -10.92 0.65
C THR A 29 -1.23 -11.73 0.24
N VAL A 30 -0.05 -11.49 0.83
CA VAL A 30 1.21 -12.12 0.42
C VAL A 30 1.17 -13.64 0.62
N LYS A 31 1.30 -14.38 -0.48
CA LYS A 31 1.51 -15.84 -0.48
C LYS A 31 2.19 -16.28 -1.77
N PRO A 32 2.89 -17.43 -1.80
CA PRO A 32 3.45 -17.96 -3.03
C PRO A 32 2.38 -18.21 -4.11
N GLY A 33 2.73 -17.93 -5.37
CA GLY A 33 1.93 -18.27 -6.54
C GLY A 33 0.86 -17.25 -6.97
N ILE A 34 0.66 -16.15 -6.22
CA ILE A 34 -0.24 -15.08 -6.67
C ILE A 34 0.51 -14.04 -7.51
N ARG A 35 -0.26 -13.24 -8.27
CA ARG A 35 0.22 -12.02 -8.92
C ARG A 35 0.51 -10.93 -7.88
N LEU A 36 1.57 -10.14 -8.09
CA LEU A 36 1.95 -9.04 -7.21
C LEU A 36 0.85 -7.96 -7.14
N ASN A 37 0.15 -7.70 -8.23
CA ASN A 37 -0.92 -6.70 -8.32
C ASN A 37 -2.14 -6.99 -7.43
N GLU A 38 -2.30 -8.21 -6.92
CA GLU A 38 -3.37 -8.53 -5.97
C GLU A 38 -3.15 -7.80 -4.63
N ILE A 39 -1.91 -7.44 -4.29
CA ILE A 39 -1.61 -6.56 -3.15
C ILE A 39 -2.25 -5.19 -3.38
N GLY A 40 -1.95 -4.55 -4.51
CA GLY A 40 -2.49 -3.24 -4.86
C GLY A 40 -4.02 -3.23 -4.98
N LYS A 41 -4.60 -4.32 -5.49
CA LYS A 41 -6.06 -4.52 -5.54
C LYS A 41 -6.70 -4.57 -4.16
N ALA A 42 -6.10 -5.32 -3.23
CA ALA A 42 -6.62 -5.46 -1.88
C ALA A 42 -6.52 -4.13 -1.10
N VAL A 43 -5.35 -3.47 -1.20
CA VAL A 43 -5.10 -2.16 -0.58
C VAL A 43 -6.05 -1.10 -1.10
N GLN A 44 -6.22 -1.00 -2.43
CA GLN A 44 -7.13 -0.02 -3.02
C GLN A 44 -8.57 -0.26 -2.61
N LYS A 45 -9.06 -1.51 -2.70
CA LYS A 45 -10.42 -1.86 -2.31
C LYS A 45 -10.71 -1.48 -0.85
N TYR A 46 -9.80 -1.79 0.06
CA TYR A 46 -9.93 -1.41 1.46
C TYR A 46 -9.93 0.12 1.62
N THR A 47 -8.92 0.80 1.09
CA THR A 47 -8.74 2.25 1.26
C THR A 47 -9.94 3.05 0.74
N GLU A 48 -10.43 2.72 -0.46
CA GLU A 48 -11.56 3.40 -1.07
C GLU A 48 -12.86 3.11 -0.29
N SER A 49 -13.01 1.94 0.33
CA SER A 49 -14.15 1.64 1.21
C SER A 49 -14.17 2.48 2.50
N GLN A 50 -13.01 2.99 2.93
CA GLN A 50 -12.88 3.90 4.07
C GLN A 50 -13.08 5.37 3.69
N GLY A 51 -13.34 5.67 2.42
CA GLY A 51 -13.51 7.04 1.91
C GLY A 51 -12.19 7.79 1.68
N PHE A 52 -11.08 7.07 1.60
CA PHE A 52 -9.74 7.62 1.29
C PHE A 52 -9.30 7.22 -0.11
N SER A 53 -8.15 7.73 -0.57
CA SER A 53 -7.57 7.34 -1.87
C SER A 53 -6.11 6.93 -1.75
N VAL A 54 -5.65 6.10 -2.70
CA VAL A 54 -4.25 5.63 -2.74
C VAL A 54 -3.44 6.51 -3.70
N VAL A 55 -2.25 6.94 -3.25
CA VAL A 55 -1.24 7.61 -4.07
C VAL A 55 -0.77 6.67 -5.20
N ARG A 56 -0.48 7.20 -6.38
CA ARG A 56 -0.08 6.37 -7.54
C ARG A 56 1.31 6.67 -8.09
N GLU A 57 1.93 7.72 -7.57
CA GLU A 57 3.23 8.23 -7.99
C GLU A 57 4.38 7.53 -7.26
N TYR A 58 4.08 6.85 -6.15
CA TYR A 58 5.05 6.08 -5.37
C TYR A 58 4.58 4.64 -5.15
N CYS A 59 5.54 3.73 -5.04
CA CYS A 59 5.32 2.30 -4.88
C CYS A 59 6.33 1.72 -3.88
N GLY A 60 6.03 0.53 -3.37
CA GLY A 60 7.04 -0.27 -2.69
C GLY A 60 8.01 -0.87 -3.68
N HIS A 61 9.01 -1.58 -3.17
CA HIS A 61 10.13 -2.04 -3.98
C HIS A 61 10.77 -3.31 -3.41
N GLY A 62 11.50 -4.04 -4.25
CA GLY A 62 12.47 -5.02 -3.80
C GLY A 62 13.55 -4.37 -2.94
N ILE A 63 14.05 -5.10 -1.96
CA ILE A 63 15.12 -4.62 -1.07
C ILE A 63 16.08 -5.78 -0.73
N GLY A 64 17.37 -5.48 -0.68
CA GLY A 64 18.42 -6.46 -0.38
C GLY A 64 19.79 -5.83 -0.39
N THR A 65 20.65 -6.24 -1.33
CA THR A 65 21.96 -5.61 -1.56
C THR A 65 21.83 -4.20 -2.12
N GLU A 66 20.78 -3.96 -2.89
CA GLU A 66 20.39 -2.64 -3.38
C GLU A 66 19.25 -2.07 -2.53
N PHE A 67 19.22 -0.74 -2.42
CA PHE A 67 18.22 -0.07 -1.60
C PHE A 67 16.83 -0.10 -2.25
N HIS A 68 16.75 0.14 -3.56
CA HIS A 68 15.54 -0.03 -4.36
C HIS A 68 15.87 -0.92 -5.56
N CYS A 69 15.27 -2.11 -5.63
CA CYS A 69 15.36 -2.99 -6.78
C CYS A 69 13.98 -3.54 -7.14
N ASP A 70 13.89 -4.35 -8.21
CA ASP A 70 12.65 -5.03 -8.55
C ASP A 70 12.24 -6.04 -7.47
N PRO A 71 10.93 -6.27 -7.27
CA PRO A 71 9.82 -5.74 -8.07
C PRO A 71 9.29 -4.39 -7.58
N GLN A 72 8.69 -3.60 -8.49
CA GLN A 72 7.87 -2.44 -8.12
C GLN A 72 6.50 -2.88 -7.57
N VAL A 73 6.20 -2.51 -6.32
CA VAL A 73 4.99 -2.94 -5.61
C VAL A 73 3.95 -1.82 -5.60
N LEU A 74 3.06 -1.82 -6.60
CA LEU A 74 1.99 -0.83 -6.70
C LEU A 74 0.91 -1.07 -5.64
N HIS A 75 0.51 -0.01 -4.93
CA HIS A 75 -0.52 -0.06 -3.87
C HIS A 75 -1.95 0.13 -4.39
N TYR A 76 -2.11 0.20 -5.71
CA TYR A 76 -3.39 0.28 -6.41
C TYR A 76 -3.46 -0.81 -7.49
N TYR A 77 -4.66 -1.14 -7.93
CA TYR A 77 -4.83 -2.14 -8.98
C TYR A 77 -4.34 -1.61 -10.32
N ALA A 78 -3.28 -2.23 -10.83
CA ALA A 78 -2.67 -1.99 -12.13
C ALA A 78 -1.93 -3.24 -12.59
N ASP A 79 -1.49 -3.24 -13.85
CA ASP A 79 -0.63 -4.31 -14.33
C ASP A 79 0.75 -4.22 -13.68
N ASP A 80 1.26 -5.37 -13.24
CA ASP A 80 2.56 -5.55 -12.58
C ASP A 80 3.57 -6.24 -13.50
N GLY A 81 3.29 -6.27 -14.82
CA GLY A 81 4.15 -6.93 -15.80
C GLY A 81 4.16 -8.46 -15.70
N GLY A 82 3.20 -9.07 -14.98
CA GLY A 82 3.12 -10.53 -14.88
C GLY A 82 3.82 -11.13 -13.66
N VAL A 83 4.27 -10.32 -12.70
CA VAL A 83 5.09 -10.81 -11.58
C VAL A 83 4.30 -11.78 -10.70
N ILE A 84 4.83 -12.99 -10.55
CA ILE A 84 4.29 -14.03 -9.65
C ILE A 84 5.18 -14.11 -8.40
N LEU A 85 4.58 -14.02 -7.22
CA LEU A 85 5.27 -14.13 -5.95
C LEU A 85 5.85 -15.53 -5.74
N LYS A 86 7.12 -15.60 -5.36
CA LYS A 86 7.85 -16.84 -5.10
C LYS A 86 8.43 -16.82 -3.67
N PRO A 87 8.56 -17.99 -3.00
CA PRO A 87 9.28 -18.08 -1.75
C PRO A 87 10.69 -17.50 -1.88
N GLY A 88 11.14 -16.74 -0.87
CA GLY A 88 12.48 -16.12 -0.85
C GLY A 88 12.56 -14.71 -1.46
N MET A 89 11.48 -14.21 -2.09
CA MET A 89 11.43 -12.80 -2.49
C MET A 89 11.39 -11.89 -1.26
N VAL A 90 12.06 -10.74 -1.36
CA VAL A 90 12.14 -9.72 -0.31
C VAL A 90 11.77 -8.37 -0.93
N PHE A 91 10.74 -7.72 -0.38
CA PHE A 91 10.20 -6.46 -0.88
C PHE A 91 9.43 -5.71 0.21
N THR A 92 9.15 -4.45 -0.03
CA THR A 92 8.38 -3.57 0.85
C THR A 92 6.91 -3.49 0.41
N ILE A 93 6.04 -3.27 1.39
CA ILE A 93 4.66 -2.81 1.19
C ILE A 93 4.54 -1.54 2.02
N GLU A 94 4.25 -0.42 1.38
CA GLU A 94 4.32 0.92 2.00
C GLU A 94 3.23 1.86 1.44
N PRO A 95 1.94 1.52 1.62
CA PRO A 95 0.85 2.27 1.02
C PRO A 95 0.75 3.69 1.57
N MET A 96 0.70 4.66 0.66
CA MET A 96 0.48 6.07 0.97
C MET A 96 -0.97 6.44 0.69
N ILE A 97 -1.66 6.88 1.75
CA ILE A 97 -3.11 7.11 1.74
C ILE A 97 -3.42 8.60 1.88
N ASN A 98 -4.28 9.11 1.01
CA ASN A 98 -4.73 10.50 1.00
C ASN A 98 -6.10 10.65 1.66
N ALA A 99 -6.27 11.73 2.43
CA ALA A 99 -7.56 12.12 3.00
C ALA A 99 -8.59 12.57 1.94
N GLY A 100 -8.12 13.01 0.78
CA GLY A 100 -8.91 13.57 -0.31
C GLY A 100 -8.90 12.70 -1.56
N LYS A 101 -9.35 13.28 -2.69
CA LYS A 101 -9.30 12.62 -3.99
C LYS A 101 -7.87 12.54 -4.50
N LYS A 102 -7.59 11.54 -5.34
CA LYS A 102 -6.29 11.29 -5.99
C LYS A 102 -5.71 12.53 -6.71
N LYS A 103 -6.56 13.41 -7.25
CA LYS A 103 -6.15 14.68 -7.87
C LYS A 103 -6.77 15.84 -7.11
N CYS A 104 -5.97 16.87 -6.80
CA CYS A 104 -6.48 18.21 -6.56
C CYS A 104 -7.13 18.67 -7.87
N GLY A 105 -8.44 18.92 -7.83
CA GLY A 105 -9.18 19.65 -8.86
C GLY A 105 -9.57 20.99 -8.29
#